data_AF-A0A8X6QTN6-F1
#
_entry.id   AF-A0A8X6QTN6-F1
#
_cell.length_a   1.000
_cell.length_b   1.000
_cell.length_c   1.000
_cell.angle_alpha   90.00
_cell.angle_beta   90.00
_cell.angle_gamma   90.00
#
_symmetry.space_group_name_H-M   'P 1'
#
loop_
_entity.id
_entity.type
_entity.pdbx_description
1 polymer ?
#
loop_
_entity_poly.entity_id
_entity_poly.type
_entity_poly.pdbx_seq_one_letter_code
_entity_poly.pdbx_strand_id
1 'polypeptide(L)'
;MGTAYADTAATHSIAGETLYHVLKKQETTFSTGSLTVFLADGSKLEREVNTTCVKISLGGRTLPRKLVAIPGAKNNNTLLGMDFLESSEIVLNVKRKTWFFDDQPKRQFHFLEQFQKSGDAVKSNVSQTAIPLTVN
;
A
#
# COMPACT_ATOMS: atom_id res chain seq x y z
N MET A 1 9.26 -0.92 10.00
CA MET A 1 7.96 -0.26 9.80
C MET A 1 7.99 0.47 8.47
N GLY A 2 6.90 0.39 7.71
CA GLY A 2 6.73 1.08 6.44
C GLY A 2 5.36 1.76 6.36
N THR A 3 5.20 2.62 5.38
CA THR A 3 3.94 3.30 5.08
C THR A 3 3.39 2.77 3.77
N ALA A 4 2.10 2.49 3.73
CA ALA A 4 1.38 2.20 2.49
C ALA A 4 0.16 3.09 2.35
N TYR A 5 -0.26 3.34 1.13
CA TYR A 5 -1.43 4.15 0.83
C TYR A 5 -2.60 3.28 0.41
N ALA A 6 -3.77 3.47 1.00
CA ALA A 6 -4.97 2.84 0.49
C ALA A 6 -5.32 3.46 -0.87
N ASP A 7 -5.36 2.62 -1.90
CA ASP A 7 -5.60 3.00 -3.29
C ASP A 7 -6.73 2.14 -3.85
N THR A 8 -7.94 2.68 -3.83
CA THR A 8 -9.13 1.99 -4.35
C THR A 8 -9.17 1.90 -5.86
N ALA A 9 -8.28 2.64 -6.58
CA ALA A 9 -8.15 2.54 -8.02
C ALA A 9 -7.19 1.41 -8.44
N ALA A 10 -6.35 0.92 -7.52
CA ALA A 10 -5.47 -0.22 -7.75
C ALA A 10 -6.21 -1.54 -7.49
N THR A 11 -6.23 -2.44 -8.48
CA THR A 11 -6.74 -3.81 -8.28
C THR A 11 -5.83 -4.64 -7.39
N HIS A 12 -4.51 -4.43 -7.49
CA HIS A 12 -3.50 -5.18 -6.78
C HIS A 12 -2.67 -4.29 -5.87
N SER A 13 -2.29 -4.84 -4.72
CA SER A 13 -1.37 -4.18 -3.81
C SER A 13 0.06 -4.19 -4.36
N ILE A 14 0.68 -3.01 -4.38
CA ILE A 14 2.00 -2.77 -4.96
C ILE A 14 3.03 -2.55 -3.85
N ALA A 15 4.13 -3.29 -3.87
CA ALA A 15 5.29 -3.00 -3.06
C ALA A 15 6.06 -1.81 -3.66
N GLY A 16 6.17 -0.72 -2.89
CA GLY A 16 7.03 0.41 -3.24
C GLY A 16 8.50 0.03 -3.18
N GLU A 17 9.38 0.84 -3.80
CA GLU A 17 10.82 0.58 -3.87
C GLU A 17 11.43 0.22 -2.51
N THR A 18 11.11 1.02 -1.47
CA THR A 18 11.64 0.79 -0.11
C THR A 18 11.19 -0.56 0.45
N LEU A 19 9.91 -0.91 0.28
CA LEU A 19 9.38 -2.18 0.77
C LEU A 19 9.97 -3.36 0.00
N TYR A 20 10.09 -3.22 -1.31
CA TYR A 20 10.71 -4.24 -2.16
C TYR A 20 12.16 -4.52 -1.74
N HIS A 21 12.96 -3.50 -1.45
CA HIS A 21 14.33 -3.69 -0.95
C HIS A 21 14.37 -4.39 0.42
N VAL A 22 13.44 -4.08 1.32
CA VAL A 22 13.33 -4.79 2.61
C VAL A 22 13.05 -6.28 2.36
N LEU A 23 12.07 -6.59 1.51
CA LEU A 23 11.71 -7.97 1.16
C LEU A 23 12.89 -8.74 0.53
N LYS A 24 13.65 -8.09 -0.36
CA LYS A 24 14.85 -8.68 -0.96
C LYS A 24 15.94 -8.94 0.08
N LYS A 25 16.14 -8.02 1.03
CA LYS A 25 17.10 -8.19 2.14
C LYS A 25 16.69 -9.32 3.10
N GLN A 26 15.39 -9.58 3.22
CA GLN A 26 14.84 -10.71 3.97
C GLN A 26 14.85 -12.02 3.18
N GLU A 27 15.49 -12.06 2.01
CA GLU A 27 15.56 -13.26 1.15
C GLU A 27 14.17 -13.83 0.79
N THR A 28 13.16 -12.96 0.72
CA THR A 28 11.80 -13.36 0.36
C THR A 28 11.77 -13.92 -1.06
N THR A 29 11.10 -15.06 -1.24
CA THR A 29 10.91 -15.66 -2.57
C THR A 29 9.90 -14.85 -3.39
N PHE A 30 10.25 -14.62 -4.66
CA PHE A 30 9.37 -13.98 -5.64
C PHE A 30 9.11 -14.93 -6.80
N SER A 31 7.90 -14.86 -7.34
CA SER A 31 7.53 -15.47 -8.62
C SER A 31 7.43 -14.37 -9.67
N THR A 32 8.13 -14.53 -10.79
CA THR A 32 8.07 -13.60 -11.91
C THR A 32 6.89 -13.93 -12.82
N GLY A 33 6.25 -12.90 -13.38
CA GLY A 33 5.18 -13.00 -14.37
C GLY A 33 4.99 -11.69 -15.11
N SER A 34 3.93 -11.57 -15.90
CA SER A 34 3.52 -10.30 -16.52
C SER A 34 2.13 -9.86 -16.03
N LEU A 35 1.95 -8.55 -15.93
CA LEU A 35 0.65 -7.92 -15.67
C LEU A 35 0.41 -6.82 -16.70
N THR A 36 -0.83 -6.75 -17.19
CA THR A 36 -1.32 -5.61 -17.95
C THR A 36 -1.77 -4.55 -16.98
N VAL A 37 -1.00 -3.47 -16.89
CA VAL A 37 -1.33 -2.29 -16.08
C VAL A 37 -2.17 -1.35 -16.93
N PHE A 38 -3.32 -0.96 -16.40
CA PHE A 38 -4.17 0.08 -16.99
C PHE A 38 -3.84 1.40 -16.31
N LEU A 39 -3.38 2.36 -17.09
CA LEU A 39 -3.02 3.68 -16.58
C LEU A 39 -4.23 4.61 -16.56
N ALA A 40 -4.13 5.69 -15.77
CA ALA A 40 -5.21 6.67 -15.63
C ALA A 40 -5.53 7.41 -16.94
N ASP A 41 -4.60 7.44 -17.90
CA ASP A 41 -4.80 7.98 -19.24
C ASP A 41 -5.53 7.01 -20.19
N GLY A 42 -5.94 5.83 -19.69
CA GLY A 42 -6.62 4.79 -20.45
C GLY A 42 -5.68 3.91 -21.28
N SER A 43 -4.37 4.20 -21.28
CA SER A 43 -3.39 3.34 -21.94
C SER A 43 -3.19 2.03 -21.19
N LYS A 44 -2.74 1.01 -21.92
CA LYS A 44 -2.43 -0.31 -21.38
C LYS A 44 -0.94 -0.57 -21.55
N LEU A 45 -0.35 -1.13 -20.51
CA LEU A 45 1.08 -1.35 -20.46
C LEU A 45 1.34 -2.73 -19.89
N GLU A 46 1.90 -3.62 -20.71
CA GLU A 46 2.40 -4.88 -20.18
C GLU A 46 3.72 -4.65 -19.45
N ARG A 47 3.80 -5.19 -18.24
CA ARG A 47 4.97 -5.08 -17.38
C ARG A 47 5.29 -6.45 -16.80
N GLU A 48 6.57 -6.80 -16.85
CA GLU A 48 7.09 -7.85 -15.99
C GLU A 48 6.91 -7.42 -14.54
N VAL A 49 6.48 -8.35 -13.70
CA VAL A 49 6.27 -8.13 -12.27
C VAL A 49 6.80 -9.30 -11.46
N ASN A 50 7.21 -9.00 -10.24
CA ASN A 50 7.55 -9.98 -9.24
C ASN A 50 6.44 -10.02 -8.19
N THR A 51 5.87 -11.19 -7.98
CA THR A 51 4.82 -11.41 -6.97
C THR A 51 5.40 -12.14 -5.78
N THR A 52 4.98 -11.78 -4.58
CA THR A 52 5.29 -12.53 -3.36
C THR A 52 4.09 -12.57 -2.40
N CYS A 53 4.07 -13.51 -1.48
CA CYS A 53 3.11 -13.59 -0.39
C CYS A 53 3.85 -13.44 0.94
N VAL A 54 3.54 -12.38 1.69
CA VAL A 54 4.25 -12.02 2.93
C VAL A 54 3.28 -11.72 4.07
N LYS A 55 3.74 -11.92 5.31
CA LYS A 55 2.94 -11.62 6.49
C LYS A 55 2.99 -10.12 6.79
N ILE A 56 1.90 -9.42 6.55
CA ILE A 56 1.76 -7.99 6.82
C ILE A 56 1.03 -7.80 8.14
N SER A 57 1.66 -7.05 9.05
CA SER A 57 1.05 -6.57 10.28
C SER A 57 0.50 -5.15 10.13
N LEU A 58 -0.78 -4.97 10.43
CA LEU A 58 -1.45 -3.67 10.52
C LEU A 58 -2.56 -3.73 11.58
N GLY A 59 -2.76 -2.63 12.31
CA GLY A 59 -3.85 -2.55 13.30
C GLY A 59 -3.87 -3.66 14.35
N GLY A 60 -2.72 -4.28 14.64
CA GLY A 60 -2.60 -5.43 15.54
C GLY A 60 -3.04 -6.78 14.96
N ARG A 61 -3.32 -6.86 13.66
CA ARG A 61 -3.53 -8.12 12.91
C ARG A 61 -2.29 -8.44 12.09
N THR A 62 -2.01 -9.71 11.89
CA THR A 62 -0.96 -10.19 10.96
C THR A 62 -1.61 -11.11 9.95
N LEU A 63 -1.55 -10.72 8.67
CA LEU A 63 -2.28 -11.36 7.59
C LEU A 63 -1.30 -11.73 6.45
N PRO A 64 -1.35 -12.97 5.91
CA PRO A 64 -0.60 -13.30 4.72
C PRO A 64 -1.24 -12.59 3.52
N ARG A 65 -0.45 -11.79 2.80
CA ARG A 65 -0.95 -10.94 1.72
C ARG A 65 -0.02 -10.97 0.53
N LYS A 66 -0.64 -11.02 -0.64
CA LYS A 66 0.04 -10.93 -1.93
C LYS A 66 0.48 -9.48 -2.15
N LEU A 67 1.72 -9.30 -2.60
CA LEU A 67 2.24 -8.03 -3.07
C LEU A 67 2.83 -8.21 -4.47
N VAL A 68 2.63 -7.20 -5.31
CA VAL A 68 3.23 -7.09 -6.63
C VAL A 68 4.34 -6.04 -6.57
N ALA A 69 5.54 -6.40 -6.99
CA ALA A 69 6.65 -5.47 -7.18
C ALA A 69 6.93 -5.33 -8.67
N ILE A 70 7.11 -4.08 -9.12
CA ILE A 70 7.47 -3.78 -10.51
C ILE A 70 9.01 -3.63 -10.55
N PRO A 71 9.74 -4.54 -11.21
CA PRO A 71 11.19 -4.44 -11.32
C PRO A 71 11.63 -3.11 -11.92
N GLY A 72 12.63 -2.46 -11.31
CA GLY A 72 13.18 -1.20 -11.79
C GLY A 72 12.34 0.05 -11.48
N ALA A 73 11.14 -0.09 -10.90
CA ALA A 73 10.38 1.06 -10.42
C ALA A 73 11.14 1.78 -9.30
N LYS A 74 11.21 3.12 -9.40
CA LYS A 74 11.96 4.00 -8.50
C LYS A 74 11.03 5.04 -7.91
N ASN A 75 11.26 5.40 -6.64
CA ASN A 75 10.51 6.43 -5.92
C ASN A 75 8.98 6.20 -5.88
N ASN A 76 8.52 4.95 -6.08
CA ASN A 76 7.11 4.61 -5.96
C ASN A 76 6.77 4.21 -4.52
N ASN A 77 5.57 4.61 -4.10
CA ASN A 77 5.05 4.26 -2.79
C ASN A 77 4.46 2.84 -2.76
N THR A 78 4.38 2.26 -1.56
CA THR A 78 3.60 1.03 -1.37
C THR A 78 2.11 1.37 -1.43
N LEU A 79 1.35 0.60 -2.19
CA LEU A 79 -0.09 0.77 -2.38
C LEU A 79 -0.82 -0.45 -1.85
N LEU A 80 -1.89 -0.23 -1.09
CA LEU A 80 -2.86 -1.25 -0.71
C LEU A 80 -4.04 -1.14 -1.67
N GLY A 81 -4.06 -2.05 -2.63
CA GLY A 81 -5.12 -2.15 -3.62
C GLY A 81 -6.38 -2.79 -3.05
N MET A 82 -7.41 -2.87 -3.89
CA MET A 82 -8.69 -3.50 -3.55
C MET A 82 -8.53 -4.93 -3.08
N ASP A 83 -7.62 -5.72 -3.66
CA ASP A 83 -7.32 -7.09 -3.21
C ASP A 83 -7.00 -7.18 -1.71
N PHE A 84 -6.25 -6.22 -1.17
CA PHE A 84 -5.90 -6.15 0.24
C PHE A 84 -7.01 -5.54 1.09
N LEU A 85 -7.62 -4.45 0.61
CA LEU A 85 -8.66 -3.72 1.35
C LEU A 85 -9.89 -4.60 1.58
N GLU A 86 -10.36 -5.29 0.53
CA GLU A 86 -11.51 -6.18 0.60
C GLU A 86 -11.19 -7.41 1.46
N SER A 87 -10.09 -8.11 1.18
CA SER A 87 -9.76 -9.35 1.89
C SER A 87 -9.38 -9.13 3.35
N SER A 88 -9.02 -7.90 3.73
CA SER A 88 -8.75 -7.52 5.12
C SER A 88 -9.96 -6.86 5.79
N GLU A 89 -11.09 -6.74 5.10
CA GLU A 89 -12.33 -6.13 5.61
C GLU A 89 -12.09 -4.71 6.15
N ILE A 90 -11.29 -3.93 5.43
CA ILE A 90 -10.94 -2.57 5.85
C ILE A 90 -12.01 -1.59 5.38
N VAL A 91 -12.54 -0.82 6.32
CA VAL A 91 -13.42 0.30 6.05
C VAL A 91 -12.63 1.61 6.17
N LEU A 92 -12.70 2.42 5.12
CA LEU A 92 -12.08 3.75 5.07
C LEU A 92 -13.11 4.83 5.42
N ASN A 93 -12.90 5.54 6.53
CA ASN A 93 -13.69 6.71 6.90
C ASN A 93 -12.94 7.99 6.52
N VAL A 94 -13.13 8.41 5.27
CA VAL A 94 -12.47 9.61 4.71
C VAL A 94 -12.82 10.88 5.49
N LYS A 95 -14.10 11.03 5.88
CA LYS A 95 -14.58 12.21 6.63
C LYS A 95 -13.86 12.37 7.97
N ARG A 96 -13.65 11.27 8.70
CA ARG A 96 -12.98 11.28 10.01
C ARG A 96 -11.48 11.05 9.93
N LYS A 97 -10.94 10.81 8.72
CA LYS A 97 -9.53 10.44 8.49
C LYS A 97 -9.12 9.22 9.31
N THR A 98 -10.02 8.26 9.44
CA THR A 98 -9.79 7.00 10.14
C THR A 98 -10.05 5.80 9.24
N TRP A 99 -9.52 4.66 9.64
CA TRP A 99 -9.87 3.35 9.10
C TRP A 99 -10.08 2.37 10.25
N PHE A 100 -10.81 1.30 9.98
CA PHE A 100 -11.07 0.23 10.93
C PHE A 100 -11.30 -1.08 10.19
N PHE A 101 -11.27 -2.19 10.92
CA PHE A 101 -11.74 -3.48 10.40
C PHE A 101 -13.25 -3.58 10.61
N ASP A 102 -13.97 -4.07 9.61
CA ASP A 102 -15.44 -4.15 9.60
C ASP A 102 -16.00 -4.94 10.81
N ASP A 103 -15.32 -6.01 11.20
CA ASP A 103 -15.63 -6.83 12.39
C ASP A 103 -15.28 -6.16 13.74
N GLN A 104 -14.55 -5.03 13.74
CA GLN A 104 -14.17 -4.26 14.93
C GLN A 104 -14.37 -2.73 14.75
N PRO A 105 -15.60 -2.25 14.48
CA PRO A 105 -15.84 -0.85 14.10
C PRO A 105 -15.57 0.17 15.22
N LYS A 106 -15.51 -0.29 16.48
CA LYS A 106 -15.14 0.52 17.64
C LYS A 106 -13.63 0.78 17.73
N ARG A 107 -12.80 -0.07 17.11
CA ARG A 107 -11.33 0.05 17.12
C ARG A 107 -10.87 0.77 15.86
N GLN A 108 -10.84 2.10 15.95
CA GLN A 108 -10.45 2.96 14.84
C GLN A 108 -8.98 3.37 14.93
N PHE A 109 -8.37 3.48 13.76
CA PHE A 109 -7.00 3.94 13.57
C PHE A 109 -7.02 5.21 12.73
N HIS A 110 -6.15 6.17 13.04
CA HIS A 110 -5.99 7.36 12.20
C HIS A 110 -5.11 7.04 10.99
N PHE A 111 -5.39 7.68 9.85
CA PHE A 111 -4.40 7.75 8.78
C PHE A 111 -3.17 8.54 9.24
N LEU A 112 -2.01 8.23 8.66
CA LEU A 112 -0.80 9.00 8.94
C LEU A 112 -0.91 10.40 8.31
N GLU A 113 -0.67 11.44 9.10
CA GLU A 113 -0.51 12.79 8.58
C GLU A 113 0.92 12.97 8.08
N GLN A 114 1.10 13.35 6.82
CA GLN A 114 2.39 13.78 6.30
C GLN A 114 2.39 15.29 6.12
N PHE A 115 3.42 15.95 6.68
CA PHE A 115 3.68 17.36 6.41
C PHE A 115 4.48 17.46 5.12
N GLN A 116 3.92 18.11 4.09
CA GLN A 116 4.74 18.56 2.96
C GLN A 116 5.68 19.67 3.48
N LYS A 117 7.00 19.49 3.31
CA LYS A 117 7.94 20.61 3.34
C LYS A 117 7.90 21.30 1.98
N SER A 118 7.12 22.36 1.86
CA SER A 118 7.31 23.36 0.81
C SER A 118 8.31 24.40 1.31
N GLY A 119 9.38 24.62 0.54
CA GLY A 119 10.10 25.90 0.59
C GLY A 119 9.10 26.96 0.14
N ASP A 120 8.91 27.97 0.98
CA ASP A 120 8.01 29.11 0.79
C ASP A 120 6.50 28.81 0.94
N ALA A 121 6.04 28.96 2.19
CA ALA A 121 4.71 29.38 2.62
C ALA A 121 3.47 28.82 1.89
N VAL A 122 3.14 27.55 2.11
CA VAL A 122 1.84 27.05 2.62
C VAL A 122 2.09 25.63 3.14
N LYS A 123 1.91 25.39 4.46
CA LYS A 123 1.86 24.03 5.01
C LYS A 123 0.45 23.48 4.74
N SER A 124 0.26 22.79 3.62
CA SER A 124 -0.96 22.01 3.39
C SER A 124 -0.83 20.68 4.16
N ASN A 125 -1.75 20.44 5.08
CA ASN A 125 -1.96 19.09 5.64
C ASN A 125 -2.62 18.24 4.53
N VAL A 126 -1.82 17.62 3.67
CA VAL A 126 -2.36 16.62 2.76
C VAL A 126 -2.60 15.36 3.58
N SER A 127 -3.83 15.17 4.07
CA SER A 127 -4.25 13.90 4.64
C SER A 127 -4.32 12.87 3.54
N GLN A 128 -3.22 12.15 3.36
CA GLN A 128 -3.19 10.96 2.53
C GLN A 128 -3.80 9.80 3.33
N THR A 129 -4.46 8.85 2.67
CA THR A 129 -4.99 7.60 3.24
C THR A 129 -3.86 6.61 3.55
N ALA A 130 -2.83 7.10 4.25
CA ALA A 130 -1.64 6.35 4.62
C ALA A 130 -1.91 5.47 5.83
N ILE A 131 -1.63 4.17 5.70
CA ILE A 131 -1.80 3.14 6.71
C ILE A 131 -0.40 2.63 7.12
N PRO A 132 -0.05 2.64 8.42
CA PRO A 132 1.21 2.06 8.88
C PRO A 132 1.14 0.54 8.77
N LEU A 133 2.20 -0.07 8.24
CA LEU A 133 2.35 -1.51 8.16
C LEU A 133 3.76 -1.98 8.52
N THR A 134 3.86 -3.25 8.89
CA THR A 134 5.15 -3.94 9.07
C THR A 134 5.10 -5.26 8.33
N VAL A 135 6.18 -5.60 7.63
CA VAL A 135 6.35 -6.95 7.08
C VAL A 135 7.20 -7.76 8.04
N ASN A 136 6.77 -9.00 8.31
CA ASN A 136 7.46 -9.94 9.19
C ASN A 136 8.01 -11.12 8.39
#